data_AF-A0A256FQR3-F1
#
_entry.id   AF-A0A256FQR3-F1
#
_cell.length_a   1.000
_cell.length_b   1.000
_cell.length_c   1.000
_cell.angle_alpha   90.00
_cell.angle_beta   90.00
_cell.angle_gamma   90.00
#
_symmetry.space_group_name_H-M   'P 1'
#
loop_
_entity.id
_entity.type
_entity.pdbx_description
1 polymer ?
#
loop_
_entity_poly.entity_id
_entity_poly.type
_entity_poly.pdbx_seq_one_letter_code
_entity_poly.pdbx_strand_id
1 'polypeptide(L)'
;MTKNGKFFLPPPRDGSDFKELFKLIVAAGAGRPLRSDGHTAGPWTPELLAEAITHVDPKRIGVDLRTVQLWFQENEKGISTTNIGLLARVLSCGDTVATSEWSMELSAAHSRLVAKRREQKKTETAEPSVPAQLETRLATSDSANDNDGKRWNLTRWSEKLFGEGSPLNLSASVFAGMSALGFLSYIIGIHNVTFTRSDGVIKQVGFLWAANWTLVFMVFLPVFLAFVSELVHSWKQEERRRHFDGTPEYSDRAWRDIIDASSGSFWAVFLICLLFAGVFQWIGVCLVPLISGGGNYATDWGTIAIVRPEIVTIPVAIGFTAFAYLYMSFSFYLFFAGLILLYSVINDLRKLREGPTAQTNAGTGFRSETAIWVMQGVFRCTVLGILIATVMKLQSSYLASNGASIVAWVINDLSSILYDQATAHSRISYRMPTHYSSLLIAISTCFVFLYGVTRTGAGNHFKVTLWKMTAVVMLLFASYLSIDTFSGFTVLMFVGLLIAIYGLFDPALGSRRASEVSNQSVS
;
A
#
# COMPACT_ATOMS: atom_id res chain seq x y z
N MET A 1 6.33 -19.63 -51.88
CA MET A 1 7.56 -20.43 -52.11
C MET A 1 7.51 -21.65 -51.22
N THR A 2 8.19 -22.75 -51.55
CA THR A 2 8.22 -23.94 -50.67
C THR A 2 9.49 -23.93 -49.84
N LYS A 3 9.37 -24.16 -48.53
CA LYS A 3 10.51 -24.22 -47.60
C LYS A 3 10.26 -25.32 -46.59
N ASN A 4 11.16 -26.29 -46.48
CA ASN A 4 11.05 -27.46 -45.59
C ASN A 4 9.70 -28.20 -45.71
N GLY A 5 9.21 -28.41 -46.95
CA GLY A 5 7.93 -29.11 -47.21
C GLY A 5 6.67 -28.33 -46.82
N LYS A 6 6.81 -27.07 -46.41
CA LYS A 6 5.72 -26.17 -46.01
C LYS A 6 5.59 -24.97 -46.94
N PHE A 7 4.39 -24.40 -46.99
CA PHE A 7 4.12 -23.18 -47.75
C PHE A 7 4.72 -21.97 -47.03
N PHE A 8 5.75 -21.38 -47.62
CA PHE A 8 6.43 -20.21 -47.08
C PHE A 8 6.01 -18.94 -47.81
N LEU A 9 5.65 -17.94 -47.01
CA LEU A 9 5.41 -16.56 -47.41
C LEU A 9 6.48 -15.68 -46.74
N PRO A 10 7.17 -14.80 -47.48
CA PRO A 10 8.04 -13.81 -46.86
C PRO A 10 7.20 -12.74 -46.13
N PRO A 11 7.72 -12.12 -45.06
CA PRO A 11 7.04 -11.01 -44.40
C PRO A 11 6.83 -9.85 -45.38
N PRO A 12 5.60 -9.35 -45.57
CA PRO A 12 5.30 -8.38 -46.63
C PRO A 12 5.88 -6.98 -46.39
N ARG A 13 6.16 -6.60 -45.13
CA ARG A 13 6.68 -5.27 -44.72
C ARG A 13 5.91 -4.09 -45.31
N ASP A 14 4.61 -4.26 -45.48
CA ASP A 14 3.67 -3.35 -46.14
C ASP A 14 3.07 -2.30 -45.19
N GLY A 15 3.42 -2.34 -43.91
CA GLY A 15 2.90 -1.43 -42.89
C GLY A 15 1.54 -1.83 -42.33
N SER A 16 0.98 -2.98 -42.73
CA SER A 16 -0.30 -3.49 -42.24
C SER A 16 -0.31 -3.70 -40.72
N ASP A 17 -1.46 -3.52 -40.07
CA ASP A 17 -1.59 -3.83 -38.64
C ASP A 17 -1.64 -5.36 -38.41
N PHE A 18 -1.49 -5.79 -37.15
CA PHE A 18 -1.44 -7.22 -36.83
C PHE A 18 -2.68 -7.99 -37.32
N LYS A 19 -3.87 -7.39 -37.32
CA LYS A 19 -5.10 -8.09 -37.71
C LYS A 19 -5.18 -8.27 -39.21
N GLU A 20 -4.79 -7.27 -39.97
CA GLU A 20 -4.69 -7.34 -41.44
C GLU A 20 -3.64 -8.36 -41.88
N LEU A 21 -2.45 -8.30 -41.27
CA LEU A 21 -1.37 -9.24 -41.53
C LEU A 21 -1.76 -10.68 -41.16
N PHE A 22 -2.42 -10.87 -40.01
CA PHE A 22 -2.87 -12.18 -39.56
C PHE A 22 -3.94 -12.78 -40.50
N LYS A 23 -4.90 -11.98 -40.97
CA LYS A 23 -5.91 -12.42 -41.96
C LYS A 23 -5.25 -12.92 -43.24
N LEU A 24 -4.24 -12.20 -43.75
CA LEU A 24 -3.52 -12.59 -44.95
C LEU A 24 -2.75 -13.91 -44.76
N ILE A 25 -2.07 -14.06 -43.62
CA ILE A 25 -1.35 -15.29 -43.24
C ILE A 25 -2.28 -16.49 -43.14
N VAL A 26 -3.43 -16.31 -42.49
CA VAL A 26 -4.46 -17.33 -42.29
C VAL A 26 -5.07 -17.75 -43.62
N ALA A 27 -5.46 -16.79 -44.47
CA ALA A 27 -6.06 -17.06 -45.77
C ALA A 27 -5.08 -17.77 -46.71
N ALA A 28 -3.81 -17.36 -46.70
CA ALA A 28 -2.77 -17.96 -47.52
C ALA A 28 -2.29 -19.33 -47.01
N GLY A 29 -2.61 -19.70 -45.75
CA GLY A 29 -2.14 -20.94 -45.15
C GLY A 29 -0.63 -20.99 -44.94
N ALA A 30 0.02 -19.85 -44.68
CA ALA A 30 1.47 -19.77 -44.51
C ALA A 30 1.93 -20.62 -43.31
N GLY A 31 2.98 -21.42 -43.49
CA GLY A 31 3.50 -22.36 -42.49
C GLY A 31 2.82 -23.74 -42.48
N ARG A 32 1.78 -23.97 -43.30
CA ARG A 32 1.14 -25.29 -43.42
C ARG A 32 1.96 -26.27 -44.28
N PRO A 33 1.94 -27.58 -43.97
CA PRO A 33 2.51 -28.58 -44.86
C PRO A 33 1.77 -28.59 -46.20
N LEU A 34 2.50 -28.86 -47.27
CA LEU A 34 1.92 -29.04 -48.60
C LEU A 34 1.22 -30.39 -48.68
N ARG A 35 0.13 -30.47 -49.43
CA ARG A 35 -0.54 -31.73 -49.73
C ARG A 35 0.28 -32.50 -50.79
N SER A 36 0.03 -33.81 -50.91
CA SER A 36 0.77 -34.72 -51.80
C SER A 36 0.76 -34.34 -53.28
N ASP A 37 -0.11 -33.41 -53.68
CA ASP A 37 -0.29 -32.81 -55.01
C ASP A 37 0.47 -31.48 -55.20
N GLY A 38 1.29 -31.07 -54.23
CA GLY A 38 2.07 -29.82 -54.27
C GLY A 38 1.28 -28.55 -53.97
N HIS A 39 -0.03 -28.65 -53.69
CA HIS A 39 -0.89 -27.51 -53.39
C HIS A 39 -0.96 -27.24 -51.87
N THR A 40 -1.30 -26.00 -51.49
CA THR A 40 -1.45 -25.60 -50.08
C THR A 40 -2.63 -26.33 -49.43
N ALA A 41 -2.49 -26.80 -48.19
CA ALA A 41 -3.52 -27.54 -47.47
C ALA A 41 -4.81 -26.73 -47.10
N GLY A 42 -4.97 -25.52 -47.63
CA GLY A 42 -6.06 -24.57 -47.35
C GLY A 42 -5.73 -23.56 -46.24
N PRO A 43 -6.66 -22.65 -45.90
CA PRO A 43 -6.45 -21.64 -44.87
C PRO A 43 -6.28 -22.26 -43.48
N TRP A 44 -5.72 -21.51 -42.53
CA TRP A 44 -5.68 -21.92 -41.13
C TRP A 44 -7.07 -21.88 -40.50
N THR A 45 -7.44 -22.91 -39.73
CA THR A 45 -8.54 -22.81 -38.74
C THR A 45 -7.95 -22.60 -37.35
N PRO A 46 -8.72 -22.06 -36.38
CA PRO A 46 -8.23 -21.87 -35.01
C PRO A 46 -7.69 -23.15 -34.37
N GLU A 47 -8.34 -24.28 -34.62
CA GLU A 47 -7.99 -25.59 -34.07
C GLU A 47 -6.65 -26.07 -34.64
N LEU A 48 -6.49 -26.01 -35.96
CA LEU A 48 -5.27 -26.42 -36.64
C LEU A 48 -4.08 -25.53 -36.26
N LEU A 49 -4.31 -24.22 -36.08
CA LEU A 49 -3.26 -23.29 -35.70
C LEU A 49 -2.82 -23.50 -34.25
N ALA A 50 -3.76 -23.75 -33.33
CA ALA A 50 -3.45 -24.07 -31.93
C ALA A 50 -2.61 -25.35 -31.82
N GLU A 51 -2.96 -26.38 -32.59
CA GLU A 51 -2.20 -27.63 -32.68
C GLU A 51 -0.79 -27.38 -33.24
N ALA A 52 -0.67 -26.63 -34.33
CA ALA A 52 0.62 -26.31 -34.95
C ALA A 52 1.54 -25.52 -34.02
N ILE A 53 1.00 -24.59 -33.24
CA ILE A 53 1.74 -23.84 -32.22
C ILE A 53 2.24 -24.78 -31.11
N THR A 54 1.40 -25.73 -30.68
CA THR A 54 1.77 -26.72 -29.65
C THR A 54 2.92 -27.61 -30.10
N HIS A 55 2.96 -27.99 -31.38
CA HIS A 55 4.06 -28.77 -31.94
C HIS A 55 5.39 -28.01 -32.02
N VAL A 56 5.36 -26.69 -32.14
CA VAL A 56 6.54 -25.84 -32.32
C VAL A 56 7.02 -25.22 -30.98
N ASP A 57 6.20 -25.33 -29.93
CA ASP A 57 6.56 -24.92 -28.57
C ASP A 57 7.60 -25.88 -27.95
N PRO A 58 8.80 -25.41 -27.56
CA PRO A 58 9.80 -26.22 -26.88
C PRO A 58 9.31 -26.83 -25.57
N LYS A 59 8.34 -26.19 -24.91
CA LYS A 59 7.76 -26.67 -23.65
C LYS A 59 6.57 -27.63 -23.87
N ARG A 60 6.09 -27.77 -25.11
CA ARG A 60 4.86 -28.51 -25.49
C ARG A 60 3.61 -28.12 -24.68
N ILE A 61 3.58 -26.89 -24.16
CA ILE A 61 2.43 -26.34 -23.44
C ILE A 61 1.41 -25.83 -24.45
N GLY A 62 1.89 -25.26 -25.56
CA GLY A 62 1.05 -24.76 -26.64
C GLY A 62 0.32 -23.48 -26.27
N VAL A 63 -0.74 -23.19 -27.03
CA VAL A 63 -1.64 -22.05 -26.78
C VAL A 63 -3.06 -22.57 -26.69
N ASP A 64 -3.78 -22.12 -25.67
CA ASP A 64 -5.18 -22.45 -25.46
C ASP A 64 -6.05 -22.06 -26.68
N LEU A 65 -6.95 -22.96 -27.08
CA LEU A 65 -7.79 -22.80 -28.27
C LEU A 65 -8.62 -21.51 -28.23
N ARG A 66 -9.15 -21.14 -27.06
CA ARG A 66 -9.95 -19.91 -26.89
C ARG A 66 -9.12 -18.66 -27.16
N THR A 67 -7.82 -18.71 -26.84
CA THR A 67 -6.89 -17.61 -27.14
C THR A 67 -6.65 -17.47 -28.65
N VAL A 68 -6.51 -18.59 -29.37
CA VAL A 68 -6.35 -18.55 -30.84
C VAL A 68 -7.64 -18.09 -31.52
N GLN A 69 -8.82 -18.55 -31.06
CA GLN A 69 -10.12 -18.09 -31.56
C GLN A 69 -10.29 -16.57 -31.44
N LEU A 70 -9.79 -15.95 -30.37
CA LEU A 70 -9.79 -14.50 -30.21
C LEU A 70 -8.94 -13.76 -31.26
N TRP A 71 -7.91 -14.40 -31.82
CA TRP A 71 -7.09 -13.79 -32.88
C TRP A 71 -7.84 -13.72 -34.21
N PHE A 72 -8.66 -14.74 -34.50
CA PHE A 72 -9.50 -14.82 -35.71
C PHE A 72 -10.69 -13.85 -35.69
N GLN A 73 -11.14 -13.43 -34.51
CA GLN A 73 -12.22 -12.45 -34.37
C GLN A 73 -11.76 -11.05 -34.80
N GLU A 74 -12.69 -10.31 -35.43
CA GLU A 74 -12.54 -8.88 -35.70
C GLU A 74 -12.66 -8.09 -34.41
N ASN A 75 -11.53 -7.90 -33.74
CA ASN A 75 -11.43 -7.15 -32.50
C ASN A 75 -10.10 -6.38 -32.48
N GLU A 76 -9.97 -5.47 -31.53
CA GLU A 76 -8.73 -4.70 -31.32
C GLU A 76 -7.74 -5.39 -30.37
N LYS A 77 -7.95 -6.68 -30.07
CA LYS A 77 -7.06 -7.42 -29.17
C LYS A 77 -5.85 -7.92 -29.96
N GLY A 78 -4.68 -7.50 -29.51
CA GLY A 78 -3.40 -7.99 -30.01
C GLY A 78 -3.04 -9.37 -29.46
N ILE A 79 -1.78 -9.75 -29.65
CA ILE A 79 -1.19 -11.03 -29.30
C ILE A 79 -0.04 -10.80 -28.30
N SER A 80 0.18 -11.72 -27.36
CA SER A 80 1.29 -11.61 -26.41
C SER A 80 2.64 -11.83 -27.11
N THR A 81 3.73 -11.28 -26.54
CA THR A 81 5.09 -11.44 -27.08
C THR A 81 5.53 -12.90 -27.16
N THR A 82 5.15 -13.72 -26.18
CA THR A 82 5.38 -15.17 -26.20
C THR A 82 4.70 -15.83 -27.39
N ASN A 83 3.45 -15.46 -27.67
CA ASN A 83 2.67 -16.05 -28.75
C ASN A 83 3.11 -15.53 -30.13
N ILE A 84 3.63 -14.29 -30.22
CA ILE A 84 4.31 -13.78 -31.43
C ILE A 84 5.51 -14.67 -31.77
N GLY A 85 6.33 -15.02 -30.78
CA GLY A 85 7.49 -15.90 -30.99
C GLY A 85 7.10 -17.30 -31.47
N LEU A 86 6.02 -17.87 -30.93
CA LEU A 86 5.50 -19.16 -31.36
C LEU A 86 4.93 -19.11 -32.79
N LEU A 87 4.15 -18.08 -33.11
CA LEU A 87 3.59 -17.87 -34.44
C LEU A 87 4.70 -17.67 -35.48
N ALA A 88 5.72 -16.87 -35.17
CA ALA A 88 6.87 -16.67 -36.05
C ALA A 88 7.58 -17.98 -36.42
N ARG A 89 7.68 -18.92 -35.47
CA ARG A 89 8.28 -20.24 -35.71
C ARG A 89 7.40 -21.16 -36.57
N VAL A 90 6.07 -21.01 -36.50
CA VAL A 90 5.15 -21.72 -37.40
C VAL A 90 5.32 -21.20 -38.83
N LEU A 91 5.40 -19.88 -38.99
CA LEU A 91 5.47 -19.21 -40.30
C LEU A 91 6.84 -19.31 -40.98
N SER A 92 7.92 -19.43 -40.19
CA SER A 92 9.28 -19.57 -40.71
C SER A 92 9.61 -20.93 -41.31
N CYS A 93 8.67 -21.89 -41.23
CA CYS A 93 8.84 -23.26 -41.70
C CYS A 93 10.10 -23.94 -41.11
N GLY A 94 10.53 -23.57 -39.90
CA GLY A 94 11.70 -24.16 -39.23
C GLY A 94 13.06 -23.53 -39.57
N ASP A 95 13.09 -22.43 -40.34
CA ASP A 95 14.32 -21.66 -40.55
C ASP A 95 14.52 -20.58 -39.46
N THR A 96 15.70 -20.56 -38.85
CA THR A 96 16.07 -19.62 -37.78
C THR A 96 16.15 -18.17 -38.26
N VAL A 97 16.60 -17.93 -39.50
CA VAL A 97 16.69 -16.58 -40.07
C VAL A 97 15.29 -16.05 -40.40
N ALA A 98 14.48 -16.86 -41.08
CA ALA A 98 13.09 -16.48 -41.34
C ALA A 98 12.26 -16.31 -40.05
N THR A 99 12.62 -17.00 -38.96
CA THR A 99 11.97 -16.83 -37.65
C THR A 99 12.23 -15.44 -37.07
N SER A 100 13.46 -14.93 -37.14
CA SER A 100 13.77 -13.60 -36.63
C SER A 100 13.09 -12.51 -37.46
N GLU A 101 13.04 -12.66 -38.78
CA GLU A 101 12.33 -11.75 -39.68
C GLU A 101 10.82 -11.72 -39.41
N TRP A 102 10.18 -12.89 -39.28
CA TRP A 102 8.77 -12.98 -38.92
C TRP A 102 8.49 -12.44 -37.51
N SER A 103 9.38 -12.66 -36.54
CA SER A 103 9.24 -12.11 -35.19
C SER A 103 9.33 -10.59 -35.17
N MET A 104 10.23 -10.00 -35.98
CA MET A 104 10.35 -8.54 -36.11
C MET A 104 9.10 -7.95 -36.75
N GLU A 105 8.63 -8.53 -37.86
CA GLU A 105 7.45 -7.99 -38.57
C GLU A 105 6.17 -8.12 -37.73
N LEU A 106 5.93 -9.27 -37.07
CA LEU A 106 4.77 -9.44 -36.20
C LEU A 106 4.79 -8.49 -34.99
N SER A 107 5.98 -8.20 -34.44
CA SER A 107 6.13 -7.24 -33.34
C SER A 107 5.88 -5.81 -33.81
N ALA A 108 6.33 -5.45 -35.01
CA ALA A 108 6.06 -4.16 -35.63
C ALA A 108 4.57 -3.98 -35.94
N ALA A 109 3.93 -4.99 -36.55
CA ALA A 109 2.49 -5.00 -36.85
C ALA A 109 1.63 -4.91 -35.57
N HIS A 110 2.05 -5.58 -34.49
CA HIS A 110 1.40 -5.45 -33.18
C HIS A 110 1.54 -4.04 -32.60
N SER A 111 2.72 -3.42 -32.74
CA SER A 111 2.96 -2.05 -32.29
C SER A 111 2.08 -1.05 -33.05
N ARG A 112 1.89 -1.26 -34.37
CA ARG A 112 0.96 -0.47 -35.19
C ARG A 112 -0.50 -0.62 -34.74
N LEU A 113 -0.96 -1.83 -34.43
CA LEU A 113 -2.30 -2.06 -33.88
C LEU A 113 -2.51 -1.32 -32.55
N VAL A 114 -1.51 -1.33 -31.67
CA VAL A 114 -1.55 -0.60 -30.39
C VAL A 114 -1.57 0.92 -30.61
N ALA A 115 -0.82 1.44 -31.59
CA ALA A 115 -0.83 2.85 -31.95
C ALA A 115 -2.21 3.28 -32.50
N LYS A 116 -2.77 2.52 -33.44
CA LYS A 116 -4.10 2.74 -34.03
C LYS A 116 -5.20 2.78 -32.96
N ARG A 117 -5.15 1.87 -31.96
CA ARG A 117 -6.06 1.86 -30.81
C ARG A 117 -5.93 3.12 -29.93
N ARG A 118 -4.71 3.64 -29.75
CA ARG A 118 -4.48 4.88 -28.99
C ARG A 118 -5.03 6.10 -29.72
N GLU A 119 -4.88 6.14 -31.04
CA GLU A 119 -5.43 7.20 -31.89
C GLU A 119 -6.95 7.17 -31.92
N GLN A 120 -7.58 6.01 -32.11
CA GLN A 120 -9.04 5.87 -32.05
C GLN A 120 -9.62 6.31 -30.71
N LYS A 121 -8.98 5.93 -29.58
CA LYS A 121 -9.41 6.39 -28.26
C LYS A 121 -9.25 7.92 -28.08
N LYS A 122 -8.26 8.52 -28.75
CA LYS A 122 -8.04 9.97 -28.75
C LYS A 122 -9.08 10.70 -29.61
N THR A 123 -9.49 10.11 -30.73
CA THR A 123 -10.51 10.64 -31.65
C THR A 123 -11.93 10.45 -31.12
N GLU A 124 -12.26 9.35 -30.44
CA GLU A 124 -13.56 9.14 -29.77
C GLU A 124 -13.79 10.12 -28.61
N THR A 125 -12.71 10.71 -28.07
CA THR A 125 -12.81 11.75 -27.03
C THR A 125 -12.96 13.16 -27.65
N ALA A 126 -12.90 13.28 -28.99
CA ALA A 126 -12.90 14.56 -29.69
C ALA A 126 -13.90 14.57 -30.87
N GLU A 127 -15.11 15.03 -30.61
CA GLU A 127 -16.06 15.54 -31.62
C GLU A 127 -16.34 17.04 -31.35
N PRO A 128 -16.75 17.84 -32.35
CA PRO A 128 -15.81 18.74 -33.01
C PRO A 128 -16.08 20.23 -32.76
N SER A 129 -15.02 20.99 -32.50
CA SER A 129 -15.05 22.46 -32.61
C SER A 129 -14.08 22.94 -33.70
N VAL A 130 -14.70 23.55 -34.72
CA VAL A 130 -14.28 24.47 -35.80
C VAL A 130 -12.81 24.96 -35.79
N PRO A 131 -12.15 25.09 -36.97
CA PRO A 131 -10.70 25.15 -37.09
C PRO A 131 -10.12 26.56 -36.89
N ALA A 132 -9.05 26.66 -36.10
CA ALA A 132 -8.23 27.86 -36.01
C ALA A 132 -6.82 27.59 -36.55
N GLN A 133 -6.60 28.13 -37.74
CA GLN A 133 -5.40 28.75 -38.27
C GLN A 133 -4.03 28.40 -37.66
N LEU A 134 -3.24 27.73 -38.51
CA LEU A 134 -1.84 27.96 -38.81
C LEU A 134 -1.20 29.16 -38.09
N GLU A 135 -0.36 28.91 -37.08
CA GLU A 135 0.81 29.75 -36.84
C GLU A 135 2.03 28.95 -36.32
N THR A 136 3.02 28.99 -37.18
CA THR A 136 4.38 28.49 -37.21
C THR A 136 5.19 28.61 -35.91
N ARG A 137 5.68 27.44 -35.45
CA ARG A 137 6.99 27.14 -34.85
C ARG A 137 7.82 28.31 -34.28
N LEU A 138 8.13 28.20 -32.99
CA LEU A 138 9.50 28.33 -32.50
C LEU A 138 9.80 27.15 -31.58
N ALA A 139 10.63 26.25 -32.09
CA ALA A 139 11.17 25.12 -31.37
C ALA A 139 12.20 25.62 -30.34
N THR A 140 11.96 25.33 -29.07
CA THR A 140 13.04 25.11 -28.11
C THR A 140 13.04 23.63 -27.77
N SER A 141 14.03 22.95 -28.34
CA SER A 141 14.40 21.59 -28.03
C SER A 141 14.97 21.55 -26.62
N ASP A 142 14.15 21.19 -25.64
CA ASP A 142 14.62 20.37 -24.54
C ASP A 142 13.99 19.00 -24.69
N SER A 143 14.77 18.13 -25.33
CA SER A 143 14.57 16.69 -25.38
C SER A 143 14.63 16.12 -23.97
N ALA A 144 13.53 16.23 -23.23
CA ALA A 144 13.24 15.30 -22.15
C ALA A 144 12.89 13.98 -22.82
N ASN A 145 13.80 13.02 -22.69
CA ASN A 145 13.61 11.60 -23.02
C ASN A 145 12.24 11.13 -22.50
N ASP A 146 11.23 11.11 -23.38
CA ASP A 146 9.92 10.52 -23.10
C ASP A 146 9.96 8.99 -23.29
N ASN A 147 11.02 8.42 -22.72
CA ASN A 147 11.27 6.99 -22.61
C ASN A 147 11.03 6.57 -21.15
N ASP A 148 9.99 7.12 -20.51
CA ASP A 148 9.52 6.64 -19.22
C ASP A 148 8.67 5.38 -19.46
N GLY A 149 9.37 4.32 -19.83
CA GLY A 149 8.82 2.99 -20.00
C GLY A 149 8.24 2.51 -18.70
N LYS A 150 6.94 2.78 -18.50
CA LYS A 150 6.00 2.02 -17.63
C LYS A 150 6.64 1.52 -16.33
N ARG A 151 7.40 2.38 -15.64
CA ARG A 151 7.92 2.08 -14.31
C ARG A 151 6.73 1.97 -13.36
N TRP A 152 6.66 0.88 -12.62
CA TRP A 152 5.68 0.71 -11.56
C TRP A 152 5.93 1.80 -10.51
N ASN A 153 5.16 2.88 -10.59
CA ASN A 153 5.38 4.05 -9.74
C ASN A 153 4.66 3.83 -8.40
N LEU A 154 5.35 3.19 -7.47
CA LEU A 154 4.87 2.86 -6.12
C LEU A 154 4.23 4.07 -5.42
N THR A 155 4.80 5.24 -5.63
CA THR A 155 4.34 6.52 -5.11
C THR A 155 2.93 6.85 -5.59
N ARG A 156 2.69 6.73 -6.90
CA ARG A 156 1.36 6.93 -7.50
C ARG A 156 0.38 5.83 -7.08
N TRP A 157 0.83 4.59 -6.96
CA TRP A 157 -0.01 3.50 -6.47
C TRP A 157 -0.45 3.75 -5.02
N SER A 158 0.47 4.26 -4.18
CA SER A 158 0.18 4.55 -2.77
C SER A 158 -0.74 5.74 -2.63
N GLU A 159 -0.48 6.86 -3.31
CA GLU A 159 -1.41 8.01 -3.30
C GLU A 159 -2.79 7.61 -3.81
N LYS A 160 -2.88 6.82 -4.88
CA LYS A 160 -4.14 6.30 -5.39
C LYS A 160 -4.90 5.46 -4.36
N LEU A 161 -4.19 4.64 -3.58
CA LEU A 161 -4.80 3.79 -2.55
C LEU A 161 -5.46 4.60 -1.43
N PHE A 162 -4.95 5.80 -1.13
CA PHE A 162 -5.51 6.71 -0.12
C PHE A 162 -6.46 7.76 -0.71
N GLY A 163 -6.25 8.17 -1.96
CA GLY A 163 -6.91 9.33 -2.57
C GLY A 163 -8.02 9.01 -3.57
N GLU A 164 -8.07 7.79 -4.12
CA GLU A 164 -9.09 7.36 -5.09
C GLU A 164 -9.99 6.25 -4.52
N GLY A 165 -11.31 6.46 -4.60
CA GLY A 165 -12.31 5.51 -4.11
C GLY A 165 -12.84 5.86 -2.71
N SER A 166 -13.58 4.95 -2.10
CA SER A 166 -14.11 5.16 -0.75
C SER A 166 -12.98 5.12 0.28
N PRO A 167 -12.90 6.08 1.23
CA PRO A 167 -11.91 6.08 2.31
C PRO A 167 -11.97 4.81 3.18
N LEU A 168 -13.09 4.07 3.11
CA LEU A 168 -13.30 2.81 3.80
C LEU A 168 -12.56 1.62 3.16
N ASN A 169 -12.27 1.64 1.86
CA ASN A 169 -11.76 0.46 1.15
C ASN A 169 -10.43 -0.05 1.72
N LEU A 170 -9.49 0.88 1.96
CA LEU A 170 -8.18 0.55 2.51
C LEU A 170 -8.28 0.05 3.96
N SER A 171 -9.08 0.76 4.77
CA SER A 171 -9.36 0.42 6.16
C SER A 171 -9.98 -0.98 6.29
N ALA A 172 -11.01 -1.25 5.47
CA ALA A 172 -11.69 -2.54 5.42
C ALA A 172 -10.78 -3.67 4.92
N SER A 173 -9.88 -3.39 3.97
CA SER A 173 -8.92 -4.39 3.49
C SER A 173 -7.93 -4.82 4.57
N VAL A 174 -7.41 -3.86 5.35
CA VAL A 174 -6.54 -4.17 6.50
C VAL A 174 -7.31 -4.98 7.54
N PHE A 175 -8.51 -4.52 7.93
CA PHE A 175 -9.36 -5.25 8.88
C PHE A 175 -9.69 -6.68 8.41
N ALA A 176 -10.03 -6.84 7.13
CA ALA A 176 -10.33 -8.14 6.53
C ALA A 176 -9.09 -9.06 6.53
N GLY A 177 -7.90 -8.52 6.25
CA GLY A 177 -6.64 -9.28 6.32
C GLY A 177 -6.35 -9.79 7.72
N MET A 178 -6.54 -8.95 8.76
CA MET A 178 -6.40 -9.38 10.16
C MET A 178 -7.46 -10.41 10.55
N SER A 179 -8.70 -10.24 10.08
CA SER A 179 -9.77 -11.21 10.32
C SER A 179 -9.47 -12.56 9.68
N ALA A 180 -8.94 -12.57 8.45
CA ALA A 180 -8.49 -13.78 7.76
C ALA A 180 -7.35 -14.47 8.50
N LEU A 181 -6.37 -13.72 9.02
CA LEU A 181 -5.33 -14.25 9.91
C LEU A 181 -5.92 -14.84 11.19
N GLY A 182 -6.91 -14.18 11.79
CA GLY A 182 -7.65 -14.69 12.96
C GLY A 182 -8.34 -16.02 12.67
N PHE A 183 -9.07 -16.13 11.57
CA PHE A 183 -9.69 -17.39 11.14
C PHE A 183 -8.67 -18.48 10.85
N LEU A 184 -7.56 -18.15 10.18
CA LEU A 184 -6.50 -19.11 9.91
C LEU A 184 -5.83 -19.59 11.22
N SER A 185 -5.64 -18.69 12.20
CA SER A 185 -5.13 -19.05 13.52
C SER A 185 -6.08 -19.98 14.28
N TYR A 186 -7.39 -19.86 14.03
CA TYR A 186 -8.42 -20.76 14.58
C TYR A 186 -8.31 -22.15 13.96
N ILE A 187 -8.26 -22.22 12.62
CA ILE A 187 -8.12 -23.48 11.86
C ILE A 187 -6.85 -24.24 12.29
N ILE A 188 -5.75 -23.54 12.52
CA ILE A 188 -4.46 -24.13 12.93
C ILE A 188 -4.44 -24.49 14.42
N GLY A 189 -5.34 -23.93 15.24
CA GLY A 189 -5.41 -24.22 16.68
C GLY A 189 -4.54 -23.32 17.59
N ILE A 190 -3.91 -22.26 17.05
CA ILE A 190 -3.03 -21.35 17.80
C ILE A 190 -3.74 -20.09 18.32
N HIS A 191 -5.04 -19.93 18.06
CA HIS A 191 -5.83 -18.75 18.41
C HIS A 191 -5.92 -18.49 19.93
N ASN A 192 -6.08 -19.53 20.75
CA ASN A 192 -6.27 -19.43 22.19
C ASN A 192 -5.44 -20.49 22.93
N VAL A 193 -4.13 -20.23 23.06
CA VAL A 193 -3.18 -21.16 23.67
C VAL A 193 -2.58 -20.57 24.95
N THR A 194 -2.36 -21.43 25.94
CA THR A 194 -1.58 -21.14 27.14
C THR A 194 -0.32 -22.02 27.20
N PHE A 195 0.72 -21.50 27.83
CA PHE A 195 1.99 -22.17 28.00
C PHE A 195 2.52 -21.96 29.42
N THR A 196 3.03 -23.03 30.04
CA THR A 196 3.68 -22.97 31.35
C THR A 196 5.14 -22.63 31.19
N ARG A 197 5.52 -21.39 31.51
CA ARG A 197 6.90 -20.93 31.49
C ARG A 197 7.74 -21.67 32.56
N SER A 198 9.05 -21.68 32.40
CA SER A 198 10.00 -22.42 33.26
C SER A 198 9.93 -22.08 34.75
N ASP A 199 9.37 -20.93 35.12
CA ASP A 199 9.11 -20.48 36.48
C ASP A 199 7.74 -20.91 37.03
N GLY A 200 7.00 -21.74 36.29
CA GLY A 200 5.67 -22.24 36.66
C GLY A 200 4.52 -21.29 36.31
N VAL A 201 4.79 -20.11 35.76
CA VAL A 201 3.74 -19.16 35.36
C VAL A 201 3.05 -19.63 34.09
N ILE A 202 1.73 -19.80 34.15
CA ILE A 202 0.90 -20.12 32.99
C ILE A 202 0.60 -18.82 32.24
N LYS A 203 1.23 -18.64 31.08
CA LYS A 203 1.09 -17.47 30.20
C LYS A 203 0.05 -17.70 29.12
N GLN A 204 -0.78 -16.70 28.88
CA GLN A 204 -1.68 -16.64 27.74
C GLN A 204 -0.92 -16.08 26.52
N VAL A 205 -0.77 -16.89 25.47
CA VAL A 205 0.10 -16.60 24.32
C VAL A 205 -0.60 -16.78 22.96
N GLY A 206 -1.86 -17.22 22.94
CA GLY A 206 -2.62 -17.40 21.70
C GLY A 206 -2.72 -16.13 20.85
N PHE A 207 -2.89 -16.32 19.53
CA PHE A 207 -2.90 -15.23 18.54
C PHE A 207 -3.92 -14.13 18.86
N LEU A 208 -5.12 -14.49 19.36
CA LEU A 208 -6.16 -13.51 19.73
C LEU A 208 -5.80 -12.68 20.97
N TRP A 209 -4.91 -13.18 21.81
CA TRP A 209 -4.47 -12.52 23.03
C TRP A 209 -3.22 -11.67 22.82
N ALA A 210 -2.65 -11.69 21.61
CA ALA A 210 -1.60 -10.77 21.23
C ALA A 210 -2.22 -9.40 20.96
N ALA A 211 -2.23 -8.54 21.98
CA ALA A 211 -2.93 -7.25 21.95
C ALA A 211 -2.43 -6.35 20.81
N ASN A 212 -1.14 -6.43 20.49
CA ASN A 212 -0.54 -5.71 19.37
C ASN A 212 -1.02 -6.22 18.00
N TRP A 213 -1.52 -7.45 17.88
CA TRP A 213 -2.12 -7.92 16.63
C TRP A 213 -3.58 -7.55 16.55
N THR A 214 -4.34 -7.78 17.62
CA THR A 214 -5.78 -7.51 17.65
C THR A 214 -6.08 -6.02 17.61
N LEU A 215 -5.55 -5.22 18.55
CA LEU A 215 -5.89 -3.80 18.63
C LEU A 215 -5.27 -2.98 17.49
N VAL A 216 -4.03 -3.26 17.08
CA VAL A 216 -3.39 -2.51 16.00
C VAL A 216 -4.09 -2.76 14.68
N PHE A 217 -4.25 -4.03 14.27
CA PHE A 217 -4.73 -4.34 12.93
C PHE A 217 -6.25 -4.43 12.80
N MET A 218 -7.01 -4.63 13.89
CA MET A 218 -8.47 -4.56 13.85
C MET A 218 -9.04 -3.17 14.14
N VAL A 219 -8.31 -2.33 14.89
CA VAL A 219 -8.88 -1.06 15.38
C VAL A 219 -8.03 0.13 14.95
N PHE A 220 -6.84 0.31 15.52
CA PHE A 220 -6.12 1.58 15.41
C PHE A 220 -5.60 1.87 14.00
N LEU A 221 -5.02 0.87 13.32
CA LEU A 221 -4.51 1.05 11.97
C LEU A 221 -5.65 1.25 10.96
N PRO A 222 -6.72 0.44 10.93
CA PRO A 222 -7.87 0.73 10.06
C PRO A 222 -8.44 2.15 10.27
N VAL A 223 -8.60 2.60 11.51
CA VAL A 223 -9.10 3.96 11.80
C VAL A 223 -8.09 5.02 11.36
N PHE A 224 -6.78 4.79 11.55
CA PHE A 224 -5.72 5.68 11.08
C PHE A 224 -5.78 5.86 9.56
N LEU A 225 -5.89 4.75 8.82
CA LEU A 225 -5.96 4.76 7.37
C LEU A 225 -7.21 5.48 6.87
N ALA A 226 -8.35 5.31 7.55
CA ALA A 226 -9.57 6.03 7.22
C ALA A 226 -9.40 7.56 7.36
N PHE A 227 -8.83 8.03 8.48
CA PHE A 227 -8.60 9.47 8.69
C PHE A 227 -7.56 10.05 7.72
N VAL A 228 -6.49 9.31 7.40
CA VAL A 228 -5.52 9.77 6.40
C VAL A 228 -6.20 9.87 5.03
N SER A 229 -6.94 8.84 4.61
CA SER A 229 -7.64 8.84 3.32
C SER A 229 -8.65 9.98 3.23
N GLU A 230 -9.44 10.20 4.27
CA GLU A 230 -10.39 11.32 4.35
C GLU A 230 -9.66 12.67 4.24
N LEU A 231 -8.60 12.89 5.01
CA LEU A 231 -7.85 14.14 4.98
C LEU A 231 -7.21 14.38 3.60
N VAL A 232 -6.58 13.38 3.01
CA VAL A 232 -5.91 13.47 1.70
C VAL A 232 -6.94 13.70 0.59
N HIS A 233 -8.07 12.99 0.64
CA HIS A 233 -9.14 13.13 -0.34
C HIS A 233 -9.77 14.52 -0.28
N SER A 234 -10.18 14.99 0.90
CA SER A 234 -10.76 16.31 1.10
C SER A 234 -9.77 17.44 0.78
N TRP A 235 -8.49 17.27 1.12
CA TRP A 235 -7.45 18.22 0.73
C TRP A 235 -7.38 18.36 -0.80
N LYS A 236 -7.29 17.23 -1.52
CA LYS A 236 -7.14 17.20 -2.98
C LYS A 236 -8.37 17.73 -3.72
N GLN A 237 -9.57 17.29 -3.32
CA GLN A 237 -10.80 17.55 -4.07
C GLN A 237 -11.45 18.90 -3.74
N GLU A 238 -11.34 19.35 -2.49
CA GLU A 238 -12.13 20.48 -2.00
C GLU A 238 -11.22 21.64 -1.57
N GLU A 239 -10.47 21.46 -0.49
CA GLU A 239 -9.77 22.58 0.17
C GLU A 239 -8.68 23.20 -0.71
N ARG A 240 -7.92 22.37 -1.44
CA ARG A 240 -6.88 22.86 -2.35
C ARG A 240 -7.45 23.52 -3.58
N ARG A 241 -8.57 23.02 -4.12
CA ARG A 241 -9.22 23.63 -5.30
C ARG A 241 -9.82 24.99 -5.00
N ARG A 242 -10.31 25.22 -3.78
CA ARG A 242 -10.76 26.55 -3.33
C ARG A 242 -9.67 27.63 -3.39
N HIS A 243 -8.39 27.26 -3.45
CA HIS A 243 -7.27 28.21 -3.55
C HIS A 243 -6.86 28.53 -5.01
N PHE A 244 -7.37 27.80 -5.99
CA PHE A 244 -7.09 28.03 -7.42
C PHE A 244 -8.42 28.34 -8.11
N ASP A 245 -8.66 29.60 -8.50
CA ASP A 245 -9.89 30.10 -9.13
C ASP A 245 -10.26 29.35 -10.43
N GLY A 246 -10.78 28.13 -10.31
CA GLY A 246 -11.39 27.39 -11.41
C GLY A 246 -10.45 26.78 -12.45
N THR A 247 -9.17 26.52 -12.14
CA THR A 247 -8.28 25.70 -13.02
C THR A 247 -7.96 24.33 -12.42
N PRO A 248 -8.86 23.33 -12.53
CA PRO A 248 -8.69 22.01 -11.91
C PRO A 248 -7.42 21.28 -12.37
N GLU A 249 -7.07 21.43 -13.65
CA GLU A 249 -5.93 20.76 -14.25
C GLU A 249 -4.59 21.20 -13.68
N TYR A 250 -4.47 22.48 -13.32
CA TYR A 250 -3.25 23.04 -12.71
C TYR A 250 -3.09 22.54 -11.27
N SER A 251 -4.17 22.52 -10.48
CA SER A 251 -4.17 21.94 -9.14
C SER A 251 -3.77 20.46 -9.22
N ASP A 252 -4.48 19.64 -10.00
CA ASP A 252 -4.20 18.20 -10.04
C ASP A 252 -2.77 17.89 -10.51
N ARG A 253 -2.20 18.69 -11.42
CA ARG A 253 -0.80 18.56 -11.83
C ARG A 253 0.17 18.94 -10.71
N ALA A 254 -0.04 20.08 -10.06
CA ALA A 254 0.81 20.53 -8.96
C ALA A 254 0.83 19.54 -7.77
N TRP A 255 -0.30 18.89 -7.46
CA TRP A 255 -0.33 17.84 -6.42
C TRP A 255 0.49 16.63 -6.84
N ARG A 256 0.34 16.19 -8.10
CA ARG A 256 1.11 15.09 -8.67
C ARG A 256 2.61 15.37 -8.59
N ASP A 257 3.05 16.58 -8.92
CA ASP A 257 4.47 16.95 -8.87
C ASP A 257 5.02 16.91 -7.43
N ILE A 258 4.24 17.32 -6.43
CA ILE A 258 4.61 17.24 -5.00
C ILE A 258 4.77 15.78 -4.55
N ILE A 259 3.86 14.91 -4.98
CA ILE A 259 3.87 13.50 -4.63
C ILE A 259 5.01 12.77 -5.35
N ASP A 260 5.21 13.02 -6.65
CA ASP A 260 6.31 12.45 -7.43
C ASP A 260 7.68 12.90 -6.88
N ALA A 261 7.81 14.13 -6.36
CA ALA A 261 9.01 14.60 -5.66
C ALA A 261 9.30 13.81 -4.37
N SER A 262 8.30 13.16 -3.77
CA SER A 262 8.43 12.33 -2.58
C SER A 262 8.69 10.84 -2.89
N SER A 263 8.92 10.48 -4.16
CA SER A 263 9.00 9.09 -4.60
C SER A 263 10.12 8.29 -3.93
N GLY A 264 11.27 8.93 -3.66
CA GLY A 264 12.36 8.31 -2.91
C GLY A 264 11.95 7.87 -1.50
N SER A 265 11.13 8.66 -0.81
CA SER A 265 10.64 8.36 0.55
C SER A 265 9.70 7.15 0.56
N PHE A 266 8.78 7.05 -0.40
CA PHE A 266 7.88 5.89 -0.51
C PHE A 266 8.66 4.60 -0.76
N TRP A 267 9.63 4.62 -1.69
CA TRP A 267 10.48 3.46 -1.96
C TRP A 267 11.36 3.08 -0.78
N ALA A 268 11.98 4.07 -0.10
CA ALA A 268 12.80 3.81 1.08
C ALA A 268 11.98 3.14 2.18
N VAL A 269 10.80 3.66 2.49
CA VAL A 269 9.89 3.10 3.50
C VAL A 269 9.41 1.70 3.09
N PHE A 270 9.06 1.49 1.83
CA PHE A 270 8.65 0.17 1.32
C PHE A 270 9.73 -0.88 1.51
N LEU A 271 10.96 -0.56 1.12
CA LEU A 271 12.10 -1.47 1.27
C LEU A 271 12.41 -1.73 2.74
N ILE A 272 12.37 -0.71 3.60
CA ILE A 272 12.61 -0.88 5.03
C ILE A 272 11.52 -1.75 5.66
N CYS A 273 10.24 -1.51 5.36
CA CYS A 273 9.15 -2.32 5.90
C CYS A 273 9.25 -3.77 5.40
N LEU A 274 9.44 -3.99 4.10
CA LEU A 274 9.51 -5.31 3.51
C LEU A 274 10.73 -6.11 4.00
N LEU A 275 11.91 -5.53 3.93
CA LEU A 275 13.16 -6.22 4.24
C LEU A 275 13.39 -6.33 5.75
N PHE A 276 13.26 -5.24 6.50
CA PHE A 276 13.60 -5.24 7.93
C PHE A 276 12.42 -5.70 8.79
N ALA A 277 11.26 -5.05 8.68
CA ALA A 277 10.10 -5.39 9.51
C ALA A 277 9.43 -6.71 9.09
N GLY A 278 9.46 -7.04 7.80
CA GLY A 278 8.98 -8.31 7.25
C GLY A 278 10.05 -9.41 7.35
N VAL A 279 10.97 -9.43 6.40
CA VAL A 279 11.88 -10.57 6.16
C VAL A 279 12.85 -10.80 7.32
N PHE A 280 13.68 -9.82 7.69
CA PHE A 280 14.71 -10.00 8.71
C PHE A 280 14.13 -10.21 10.11
N GLN A 281 13.08 -9.48 10.46
CA GLN A 281 12.40 -9.70 11.73
C GLN A 281 11.76 -11.09 11.79
N TRP A 282 11.10 -11.54 10.72
CA TRP A 282 10.56 -12.91 10.65
C TRP A 282 11.66 -13.97 10.77
N ILE A 283 12.78 -13.80 10.05
CA ILE A 283 13.92 -14.72 10.11
C ILE A 283 14.44 -14.81 11.54
N GLY A 284 14.70 -13.67 12.18
CA GLY A 284 15.33 -13.60 13.49
C GLY A 284 14.42 -13.98 14.66
N VAL A 285 13.13 -13.65 14.59
CA VAL A 285 12.17 -13.83 15.70
C VAL A 285 11.40 -15.15 15.58
N CYS A 286 11.13 -15.63 14.38
CA CYS A 286 10.32 -16.85 14.17
C CYS A 286 11.11 -17.97 13.51
N LEU A 287 11.66 -17.76 12.31
CA LEU A 287 12.23 -18.85 11.50
C LEU A 287 13.41 -19.54 12.18
N VAL A 288 14.43 -18.78 12.59
CA VAL A 288 15.63 -19.34 13.24
C VAL A 288 15.26 -20.04 14.55
N PRO A 289 14.47 -19.44 15.46
CA PRO A 289 14.02 -20.15 16.66
C PRO A 289 13.24 -21.43 16.39
N LEU A 290 12.35 -21.45 15.39
CA LEU A 290 11.56 -22.62 15.01
C LEU A 290 12.40 -23.77 14.46
N ILE A 291 13.48 -23.46 13.72
CA ILE A 291 14.37 -24.47 13.15
C ILE A 291 15.39 -24.96 14.20
N SER A 292 15.94 -24.06 15.00
CA SER A 292 17.00 -24.36 15.97
C SER A 292 16.49 -24.83 17.34
N GLY A 293 15.17 -24.83 17.58
CA GLY A 293 14.56 -25.32 18.81
C GLY A 293 14.69 -24.37 20.01
N GLY A 294 14.89 -23.07 19.79
CA GLY A 294 14.98 -22.08 20.87
C GLY A 294 15.50 -20.70 20.46
N GLY A 295 15.48 -19.76 21.41
CA GLY A 295 16.00 -18.40 21.24
C GLY A 295 15.81 -17.55 22.51
N ASN A 296 16.50 -16.40 22.59
CA ASN A 296 16.36 -15.46 23.71
C ASN A 296 15.14 -14.54 23.56
N TYR A 297 14.01 -15.07 23.08
CA TYR A 297 12.74 -14.38 22.90
C TYR A 297 11.66 -15.04 23.77
N ALA A 298 10.68 -14.26 24.22
CA ALA A 298 9.56 -14.81 24.95
C ALA A 298 8.70 -15.68 24.02
N THR A 299 8.29 -16.86 24.49
CA THR A 299 7.40 -17.74 23.71
C THR A 299 6.07 -17.05 23.48
N ASP A 300 5.65 -17.02 22.22
CA ASP A 300 4.38 -16.48 21.75
C ASP A 300 3.69 -17.47 20.81
N TRP A 301 2.53 -17.10 20.24
CA TRP A 301 1.82 -17.92 19.25
C TRP A 301 2.68 -18.30 18.03
N GLY A 302 3.72 -17.52 17.70
CA GLY A 302 4.60 -17.76 16.55
C GLY A 302 5.67 -18.81 16.82
N THR A 303 6.00 -19.03 18.08
CA THR A 303 7.05 -19.96 18.52
C THR A 303 6.51 -21.12 19.38
N ILE A 304 5.20 -21.17 19.59
CA ILE A 304 4.53 -22.19 20.43
C ILE A 304 4.77 -23.63 19.95
N ALA A 305 5.01 -23.83 18.64
CA ALA A 305 5.32 -25.13 18.05
C ALA A 305 6.57 -25.80 18.65
N ILE A 306 7.50 -25.02 19.22
CA ILE A 306 8.72 -25.53 19.86
C ILE A 306 8.36 -26.26 21.16
N VAL A 307 7.38 -25.74 21.90
CA VAL A 307 7.06 -26.21 23.26
C VAL A 307 5.82 -27.08 23.32
N ARG A 308 4.87 -26.86 22.40
CA ARG A 308 3.60 -27.59 22.30
C ARG A 308 3.41 -28.11 20.85
N PRO A 309 4.29 -29.00 20.36
CA PRO A 309 4.25 -29.51 18.98
C PRO A 309 2.96 -30.29 18.66
N GLU A 310 2.23 -30.74 19.68
CA GLU A 310 0.93 -31.40 19.53
C GLU A 310 -0.21 -30.48 19.11
N ILE A 311 -0.05 -29.15 19.26
CA ILE A 311 -1.04 -28.17 18.81
C ILE A 311 -0.80 -27.82 17.34
N VAL A 312 0.45 -27.50 17.00
CA VAL A 312 0.83 -27.07 15.65
C VAL A 312 2.23 -27.59 15.31
N THR A 313 2.39 -28.11 14.09
CA THR A 313 3.69 -28.58 13.62
C THR A 313 4.58 -27.40 13.22
N ILE A 314 5.91 -27.58 13.35
CA ILE A 314 6.90 -26.55 13.02
C ILE A 314 6.72 -26.01 11.58
N PRO A 315 6.54 -26.83 10.53
CA PRO A 315 6.35 -26.31 9.17
C PRO A 315 5.11 -25.44 9.01
N VAL A 316 4.00 -25.80 9.66
CA VAL A 316 2.76 -25.02 9.62
C VAL A 316 2.94 -23.69 10.36
N ALA A 317 3.63 -23.69 11.51
CA ALA A 317 3.95 -22.47 12.23
C ALA A 317 4.87 -21.53 11.43
N ILE A 318 5.86 -22.07 10.71
CA ILE A 318 6.72 -21.30 9.79
C ILE A 318 5.87 -20.64 8.70
N GLY A 319 4.98 -21.40 8.05
CA GLY A 319 4.11 -20.86 7.00
C GLY A 319 3.16 -19.77 7.50
N PHE A 320 2.52 -20.00 8.64
CA PHE A 320 1.61 -19.02 9.25
C PHE A 320 2.34 -17.73 9.66
N THR A 321 3.47 -17.86 10.37
CA THR A 321 4.26 -16.69 10.79
C THR A 321 4.83 -15.91 9.60
N ALA A 322 5.24 -16.57 8.52
CA ALA A 322 5.71 -15.90 7.31
C ALA A 322 4.60 -15.02 6.70
N PHE A 323 3.38 -15.57 6.58
CA PHE A 323 2.24 -14.83 6.06
C PHE A 323 1.84 -13.66 6.98
N ALA A 324 1.83 -13.89 8.30
CA ALA A 324 1.55 -12.86 9.28
C ALA A 324 2.58 -11.70 9.21
N TYR A 325 3.88 -11.99 9.11
CA TYR A 325 4.92 -10.98 9.01
C TYR A 325 4.90 -10.22 7.68
N LEU A 326 4.55 -10.89 6.58
CA LEU A 326 4.33 -10.22 5.29
C LEU A 326 3.16 -9.23 5.38
N TYR A 327 2.04 -9.66 5.97
CA TYR A 327 0.88 -8.79 6.23
C TYR A 327 1.22 -7.61 7.14
N MET A 328 1.95 -7.84 8.23
CA MET A 328 2.41 -6.80 9.15
C MET A 328 3.33 -5.80 8.44
N SER A 329 4.29 -6.26 7.64
CA SER A 329 5.17 -5.40 6.84
C SER A 329 4.38 -4.51 5.89
N PHE A 330 3.44 -5.09 5.15
CA PHE A 330 2.59 -4.34 4.24
C PHE A 330 1.72 -3.31 4.99
N SER A 331 1.17 -3.69 6.15
CA SER A 331 0.37 -2.81 7.00
C SER A 331 1.17 -1.64 7.57
N PHE A 332 2.42 -1.87 8.00
CA PHE A 332 3.30 -0.78 8.43
C PHE A 332 3.78 0.09 7.28
N TYR A 333 3.97 -0.48 6.08
CA TYR A 333 4.19 0.32 4.89
C TYR A 333 3.05 1.32 4.67
N LEU A 334 1.79 0.86 4.74
CA LEU A 334 0.62 1.74 4.63
C LEU A 334 0.61 2.82 5.72
N PHE A 335 0.95 2.47 6.95
CA PHE A 335 1.06 3.43 8.04
C PHE A 335 2.05 4.56 7.72
N PHE A 336 3.29 4.22 7.33
CA PHE A 336 4.31 5.21 7.00
C PHE A 336 4.02 5.97 5.70
N ALA A 337 3.44 5.30 4.70
CA ALA A 337 2.92 5.96 3.50
C ALA A 337 1.89 7.04 3.86
N GLY A 338 1.00 6.74 4.81
CA GLY A 338 0.06 7.70 5.36
C GLY A 338 0.75 8.88 6.03
N LEU A 339 1.78 8.64 6.85
CA LEU A 339 2.59 9.72 7.45
C LEU A 339 3.28 10.62 6.41
N ILE A 340 3.80 10.04 5.32
CA ILE A 340 4.37 10.80 4.20
C ILE A 340 3.30 11.68 3.54
N LEU A 341 2.09 11.14 3.34
CA LEU A 341 0.98 11.93 2.78
C LEU A 341 0.56 13.08 3.70
N LEU A 342 0.44 12.84 5.01
CA LEU A 342 0.18 13.90 5.99
C LEU A 342 1.24 15.00 5.95
N TYR A 343 2.51 14.63 5.88
CA TYR A 343 3.62 15.57 5.70
C TYR A 343 3.47 16.38 4.40
N SER A 344 3.13 15.73 3.29
CA SER A 344 2.93 16.38 1.99
C SER A 344 1.78 17.39 2.04
N VAL A 345 0.66 17.05 2.69
CA VAL A 345 -0.47 17.98 2.92
C VAL A 345 -0.03 19.21 3.72
N ILE A 346 0.69 19.02 4.83
CA ILE A 346 1.20 20.13 5.65
C ILE A 346 2.14 21.03 4.83
N ASN A 347 3.05 20.42 4.07
CA ASN A 347 4.04 21.16 3.27
C ASN A 347 3.37 21.93 2.12
N ASP A 348 2.35 21.37 1.48
CA ASP A 348 1.57 22.02 0.43
C ASP A 348 0.74 23.19 1.01
N LEU A 349 0.06 22.99 2.15
CA LEU A 349 -0.64 24.05 2.88
C LEU A 349 0.28 25.23 3.20
N ARG A 350 1.52 24.97 3.62
CA ARG A 350 2.51 26.02 3.86
C ARG A 350 2.82 26.81 2.59
N LYS A 351 3.10 26.11 1.47
CA LYS A 351 3.40 26.76 0.18
C LYS A 351 2.24 27.63 -0.29
N LEU A 352 1.00 27.16 -0.15
CA LEU A 352 -0.21 27.93 -0.50
C LEU A 352 -0.37 29.19 0.37
N ARG A 353 0.05 29.12 1.63
CA ARG A 353 0.03 30.27 2.54
C ARG A 353 1.09 31.32 2.24
N GLU A 354 2.26 30.91 1.75
CA GLU A 354 3.43 31.75 1.45
C GLU A 354 3.44 32.31 0.00
N GLY A 355 2.54 31.85 -0.88
CA GLY A 355 2.55 32.19 -2.31
C GLY A 355 2.04 33.61 -2.66
N PRO A 356 2.37 34.14 -3.87
CA PRO A 356 2.02 35.50 -4.30
C PRO A 356 0.50 35.77 -4.40
N THR A 357 -0.27 34.74 -4.79
CA THR A 357 -1.75 34.75 -4.82
C THR A 357 -2.39 34.81 -3.44
N ALA A 358 -1.61 34.55 -2.38
CA ALA A 358 -2.07 34.58 -1.00
C ALA A 358 -2.25 36.02 -0.46
N GLN A 359 -1.89 37.05 -1.24
CA GLN A 359 -1.97 38.44 -0.81
C GLN A 359 -3.19 39.18 -1.36
N THR A 360 -3.90 38.61 -2.33
CA THR A 360 -4.93 39.32 -3.10
C THR A 360 -6.37 38.87 -2.84
N ASN A 361 -6.69 37.59 -2.63
CA ASN A 361 -8.10 37.13 -2.78
C ASN A 361 -8.74 36.33 -1.62
N ALA A 362 -8.03 35.99 -0.54
CA ALA A 362 -8.63 35.23 0.58
C ALA A 362 -8.40 35.89 1.94
N GLY A 363 -9.49 36.27 2.61
CA GLY A 363 -9.47 36.87 3.94
C GLY A 363 -8.69 36.01 4.95
N THR A 364 -7.99 36.67 5.88
CA THR A 364 -7.11 36.04 6.87
C THR A 364 -7.79 34.94 7.71
N GLY A 365 -9.11 35.00 7.86
CA GLY A 365 -9.94 34.00 8.56
C GLY A 365 -9.98 32.63 7.87
N PHE A 366 -10.29 32.58 6.57
CA PHE A 366 -10.41 31.32 5.79
C PHE A 366 -9.12 30.48 5.84
N ARG A 367 -7.96 31.14 5.74
CA ARG A 367 -6.66 30.46 5.80
C ARG A 367 -6.38 29.83 7.16
N SER A 368 -6.85 30.46 8.24
CA SER A 368 -6.69 29.92 9.59
C SER A 368 -7.60 28.70 9.84
N GLU A 369 -8.81 28.69 9.25
CA GLU A 369 -9.76 27.57 9.38
C GLU A 369 -9.26 26.31 8.68
N THR A 370 -8.78 26.42 7.43
CA THR A 370 -8.20 25.28 6.71
C THR A 370 -6.99 24.71 7.45
N ALA A 371 -6.14 25.57 8.03
CA ALA A 371 -5.00 25.13 8.83
C ALA A 371 -5.42 24.40 10.12
N ILE A 372 -6.49 24.86 10.79
CA ILE A 372 -7.07 24.15 11.95
C ILE A 372 -7.56 22.78 11.54
N TRP A 373 -8.33 22.69 10.46
CA TRP A 373 -8.90 21.44 9.97
C TRP A 373 -7.80 20.42 9.62
N VAL A 374 -6.75 20.84 8.89
CA VAL A 374 -5.59 19.98 8.60
C VAL A 374 -4.93 19.51 9.89
N MET A 375 -4.67 20.41 10.84
CA MET A 375 -4.03 20.05 12.11
C MET A 375 -4.90 19.14 12.99
N GLN A 376 -6.22 19.26 12.95
CA GLN A 376 -7.14 18.34 13.62
C GLN A 376 -7.05 16.92 13.04
N GLY A 377 -7.00 16.79 11.70
CA GLY A 377 -6.80 15.50 11.04
C GLY A 377 -5.43 14.88 11.37
N VAL A 378 -4.37 15.68 11.33
CA VAL A 378 -3.01 15.25 11.71
C VAL A 378 -2.96 14.85 13.19
N PHE A 379 -3.62 15.59 14.07
CA PHE A 379 -3.72 15.26 15.50
C PHE A 379 -4.41 13.91 15.72
N ARG A 380 -5.56 13.63 15.08
CA ARG A 380 -6.24 12.32 15.16
C ARG A 380 -5.32 11.17 14.72
N CYS A 381 -4.62 11.36 13.60
CA CYS A 381 -3.64 10.39 13.11
C CYS A 381 -2.47 10.21 14.09
N THR A 382 -2.07 11.29 14.76
CA THR A 382 -0.98 11.29 15.74
C THR A 382 -1.35 10.49 16.99
N VAL A 383 -2.54 10.73 17.52
CA VAL A 383 -3.11 9.98 18.65
C VAL A 383 -3.13 8.49 18.32
N LEU A 384 -3.63 8.10 17.13
CA LEU A 384 -3.68 6.70 16.71
C LEU A 384 -2.29 6.08 16.56
N GLY A 385 -1.32 6.79 15.98
CA GLY A 385 0.05 6.29 15.87
C GLY A 385 0.71 6.06 17.24
N ILE A 386 0.45 6.93 18.22
CA ILE A 386 0.94 6.72 19.60
C ILE A 386 0.21 5.55 20.26
N LEU A 387 -1.10 5.37 20.06
CA LEU A 387 -1.85 4.21 20.57
C LEU A 387 -1.33 2.88 19.97
N ILE A 388 -0.99 2.86 18.67
CA ILE A 388 -0.34 1.72 18.01
C ILE A 388 0.99 1.40 18.71
N ALA A 389 1.87 2.40 18.89
CA ALA A 389 3.14 2.20 19.57
C ALA A 389 2.98 1.74 21.03
N THR A 390 1.98 2.29 21.74
CA THR A 390 1.62 1.94 23.12
C THR A 390 1.28 0.47 23.23
N VAL A 391 0.36 -0.05 22.39
CA VAL A 391 -0.02 -1.46 22.47
C VAL A 391 1.12 -2.39 22.03
N MET A 392 1.92 -1.99 21.04
CA MET A 392 3.11 -2.76 20.64
C MET A 392 4.11 -2.92 21.80
N LYS A 393 4.39 -1.85 22.53
CA LYS A 393 5.26 -1.90 23.72
C LYS A 393 4.60 -2.65 24.87
N LEU A 394 3.32 -2.42 25.13
CA LEU A 394 2.56 -3.09 26.19
C LEU A 394 2.56 -4.61 26.03
N GLN A 395 2.35 -5.13 24.81
CA GLN A 395 2.44 -6.56 24.53
C GLN A 395 3.83 -7.11 24.84
N SER A 396 4.88 -6.42 24.41
CA SER A 396 6.26 -6.86 24.61
C SER A 396 6.63 -6.91 26.08
N SER A 397 6.25 -5.90 26.85
CA SER A 397 6.45 -5.85 28.31
C SER A 397 5.65 -6.95 29.02
N TYR A 398 4.39 -7.20 28.61
CA TYR A 398 3.58 -8.28 29.16
C TYR A 398 4.23 -9.66 29.00
N LEU A 399 4.80 -9.96 27.82
CA LEU A 399 5.42 -11.26 27.57
C LEU A 399 6.64 -11.51 28.49
N ALA A 400 7.35 -10.46 28.88
CA ALA A 400 8.46 -10.55 29.83
C ALA A 400 8.08 -10.41 31.30
N SER A 401 6.85 -9.96 31.61
CA SER A 401 6.37 -9.84 32.98
C SER A 401 6.00 -11.20 33.60
N ASN A 402 5.54 -11.21 34.85
CA ASN A 402 5.02 -12.41 35.53
C ASN A 402 3.50 -12.56 35.45
N GLY A 403 2.79 -11.67 34.75
CA GLY A 403 1.33 -11.74 34.67
C GLY A 403 0.86 -12.89 33.78
N ALA A 404 -0.14 -13.65 34.21
CA ALA A 404 -0.69 -14.78 33.44
C ALA A 404 -1.44 -14.35 32.17
N SER A 405 -2.11 -13.20 32.22
CA SER A 405 -2.77 -12.56 31.08
C SER A 405 -2.44 -11.07 31.04
N ILE A 406 -2.54 -10.44 29.86
CA ILE A 406 -2.27 -9.01 29.71
C ILE A 406 -3.21 -8.16 30.57
N VAL A 407 -4.47 -8.57 30.67
CA VAL A 407 -5.49 -7.90 31.49
C VAL A 407 -5.16 -8.01 32.97
N ALA A 408 -4.83 -9.22 33.45
CA ALA A 408 -4.46 -9.41 34.86
C ALA A 408 -3.19 -8.63 35.21
N TRP A 409 -2.21 -8.58 34.31
CA TRP A 409 -0.99 -7.80 34.52
C TRP A 409 -1.29 -6.30 34.66
N VAL A 410 -2.13 -5.75 33.77
CA VAL A 410 -2.53 -4.33 33.82
C VAL A 410 -3.33 -4.01 35.09
N ILE A 411 -4.25 -4.89 35.49
CA ILE A 411 -5.06 -4.69 36.71
C ILE A 411 -4.18 -4.75 37.97
N ASN A 412 -3.22 -5.67 38.01
CA ASN A 412 -2.30 -5.79 39.14
C ASN A 412 -1.36 -4.58 39.26
N ASP A 413 -0.88 -4.04 38.13
CA ASP A 413 -0.11 -2.80 38.16
C ASP A 413 -0.98 -1.63 38.63
N LEU A 414 -2.23 -1.55 38.20
CA LEU A 414 -3.17 -0.51 38.63
C LEU A 414 -3.45 -0.58 40.14
N SER A 415 -3.60 -1.78 40.70
CA SER A 415 -3.85 -1.97 42.13
C SER A 415 -2.62 -1.75 43.00
N SER A 416 -1.41 -1.81 42.44
CA SER A 416 -0.15 -1.58 43.18
C SER A 416 0.00 -0.17 43.77
N ILE A 417 -0.76 0.81 43.27
CA ILE A 417 -0.84 2.15 43.86
C ILE A 417 -1.73 2.18 45.10
N LEU A 418 -2.78 1.35 45.13
CA LEU A 418 -3.76 1.31 46.22
C LEU A 418 -3.33 0.40 47.36
N TYR A 419 -2.64 -0.69 47.02
CA TYR A 419 -2.09 -1.64 47.96
C TYR A 419 -0.58 -1.59 47.78
N ASP A 420 0.14 -1.19 48.83
CA ASP A 420 1.62 -1.10 48.90
C ASP A 420 2.26 -2.50 48.82
N GLN A 421 1.94 -3.25 47.76
CA GLN A 421 2.55 -4.51 47.41
C GLN A 421 3.74 -4.18 46.53
N ALA A 422 4.92 -4.14 47.16
CA ALA A 422 6.20 -4.18 46.49
C ALA A 422 6.36 -5.52 45.74
N THR A 423 5.68 -5.69 44.61
CA THR A 423 5.97 -6.78 43.69
C THR A 423 7.28 -6.43 43.00
N ALA A 424 8.38 -6.99 43.52
CA ALA A 424 9.67 -6.97 42.85
C ALA A 424 9.48 -7.43 41.40
N HIS A 425 9.67 -6.51 40.45
CA HIS A 425 9.58 -6.81 39.02
C HIS A 425 10.77 -7.70 38.65
N SER A 426 10.65 -9.02 38.87
CA SER A 426 11.63 -9.98 38.36
C SER A 426 11.47 -10.07 36.84
N ARG A 427 12.20 -9.19 36.13
CA ARG A 427 12.23 -9.17 34.67
C ARG A 427 13.11 -10.31 34.17
N ILE A 428 12.57 -11.13 33.27
CA ILE A 428 13.38 -12.06 32.49
C ILE A 428 14.01 -11.29 31.33
N SER A 429 15.32 -11.42 31.15
CA SER A 429 16.07 -10.70 30.11
C SER A 429 15.83 -11.31 28.71
N TYR A 430 14.70 -10.97 28.10
CA TYR A 430 14.40 -11.27 26.69
C TYR A 430 14.85 -10.14 25.76
N ARG A 431 15.23 -10.48 24.52
CA ARG A 431 15.36 -9.49 23.45
C ARG A 431 13.97 -9.05 22.99
N MET A 432 13.76 -7.74 22.85
CA MET A 432 12.47 -7.16 22.51
C MET A 432 12.56 -6.23 21.28
N PRO A 433 12.64 -6.77 20.05
CA PRO A 433 12.74 -5.96 18.84
C PRO A 433 11.59 -4.96 18.68
N THR A 434 10.39 -5.33 19.16
CA THR A 434 9.19 -4.51 19.18
C THR A 434 9.32 -3.23 20.01
N HIS A 435 10.23 -3.15 20.99
CA HIS A 435 10.53 -1.88 21.68
C HIS A 435 11.14 -0.87 20.71
N TYR A 436 12.07 -1.30 19.86
CA TYR A 436 12.66 -0.43 18.86
C TYR A 436 11.66 -0.04 17.78
N SER A 437 10.91 -1.01 17.23
CA SER A 437 9.91 -0.74 16.19
C SER A 437 8.77 0.15 16.68
N SER A 438 8.30 -0.03 17.92
CA SER A 438 7.28 0.85 18.53
C SER A 438 7.80 2.27 18.77
N LEU A 439 9.07 2.41 19.17
CA LEU A 439 9.69 3.73 19.36
C LEU A 439 9.80 4.48 18.04
N LEU A 440 10.19 3.79 16.97
CA LEU A 440 10.26 4.36 15.63
C LEU A 440 8.88 4.89 15.20
N ILE A 441 7.82 4.10 15.38
CA ILE A 441 6.44 4.52 15.08
C ILE A 441 6.05 5.77 15.90
N ALA A 442 6.34 5.78 17.21
CA ALA A 442 6.01 6.90 18.08
C ALA A 442 6.75 8.19 17.64
N ILE A 443 8.06 8.10 17.38
CA ILE A 443 8.89 9.24 16.97
C ILE A 443 8.46 9.75 15.59
N SER A 444 8.29 8.87 14.60
CA SER A 444 7.87 9.28 13.25
C SER A 444 6.51 9.99 13.25
N THR A 445 5.58 9.50 14.07
CA THR A 445 4.26 10.10 14.21
C THR A 445 4.34 11.48 14.88
N CYS A 446 5.09 11.58 15.99
CA CYS A 446 5.32 12.85 16.67
C CYS A 446 6.06 13.85 15.77
N PHE A 447 7.00 13.40 14.95
CA PHE A 447 7.74 14.25 14.02
C PHE A 447 6.81 14.93 13.01
N VAL A 448 5.89 14.19 12.38
CA VAL A 448 4.91 14.78 11.43
C VAL A 448 4.01 15.79 12.13
N PHE A 449 3.55 15.50 13.36
CA PHE A 449 2.76 16.43 14.15
C PHE A 449 3.53 17.72 14.50
N LEU A 450 4.74 17.59 15.04
CA LEU A 450 5.60 18.73 15.39
C LEU A 450 5.97 19.57 14.16
N TYR A 451 6.20 18.91 13.02
CA TYR A 451 6.37 19.60 11.75
C TYR A 451 5.13 20.43 11.39
N GLY A 452 3.92 19.86 11.55
CA GLY A 452 2.66 20.59 11.42
C GLY A 452 2.55 21.81 12.33
N VAL A 453 2.80 21.63 13.64
CA VAL A 453 2.72 22.71 14.65
C VAL A 453 3.68 23.85 14.33
N THR A 454 4.93 23.55 13.97
CA THR A 454 5.95 24.57 13.67
C THR A 454 5.67 25.32 12.38
N ARG A 455 5.00 24.70 11.40
CA ARG A 455 4.77 25.29 10.06
C ARG A 455 3.42 25.99 9.90
N THR A 456 2.43 25.74 10.74
CA THR A 456 1.07 26.25 10.55
C THR A 456 0.75 27.59 11.25
N GLY A 457 1.66 28.16 12.03
CA GLY A 457 1.34 29.28 12.94
C GLY A 457 0.84 30.57 12.30
N ALA A 458 -0.39 31.02 12.63
CA ALA A 458 -0.75 32.40 12.99
C ALA A 458 -2.22 32.51 13.47
N GLY A 459 -2.45 33.24 14.57
CA GLY A 459 -3.77 33.51 15.18
C GLY A 459 -3.84 33.13 16.66
N ASN A 460 -4.43 33.96 17.53
CA ASN A 460 -4.43 33.69 18.98
C ASN A 460 -5.31 32.48 19.35
N HIS A 461 -6.47 32.33 18.70
CA HIS A 461 -7.35 31.16 18.84
C HIS A 461 -6.70 29.87 18.30
N PHE A 462 -6.00 29.99 17.17
CA PHE A 462 -5.21 28.90 16.58
C PHE A 462 -4.14 28.36 17.54
N LYS A 463 -3.45 29.25 18.25
CA LYS A 463 -2.43 28.89 19.25
C LYS A 463 -3.01 28.11 20.43
N VAL A 464 -4.18 28.49 20.93
CA VAL A 464 -4.82 27.78 22.07
C VAL A 464 -5.17 26.35 21.69
N THR A 465 -5.81 26.13 20.53
CA THR A 465 -6.17 24.80 20.05
C THR A 465 -4.94 23.92 19.82
N LEU A 466 -3.89 24.46 19.17
CA LEU A 466 -2.64 23.74 18.98
C LEU A 466 -1.96 23.39 20.30
N TRP A 467 -1.94 24.30 21.27
CA TRP A 467 -1.34 24.03 22.58
C TRP A 467 -2.04 22.87 23.30
N LYS A 468 -3.38 22.84 23.27
CA LYS A 468 -4.13 21.70 23.83
C LYS A 468 -3.78 20.38 23.14
N MET A 469 -3.72 20.36 21.81
CA MET A 469 -3.30 19.17 21.05
C MET A 469 -1.89 18.72 21.42
N THR A 470 -0.94 19.66 21.52
CA THR A 470 0.44 19.37 21.92
C THR A 470 0.49 18.80 23.33
N ALA A 471 -0.28 19.33 24.28
CA ALA A 471 -0.35 18.80 25.64
C ALA A 471 -0.83 17.34 25.66
N VAL A 472 -1.86 17.01 24.88
CA VAL A 472 -2.35 15.62 24.74
C VAL A 472 -1.29 14.71 24.13
N VAL A 473 -0.65 15.12 23.03
CA VAL A 473 0.41 14.34 22.38
C VAL A 473 1.57 14.09 23.34
N MET A 474 2.00 15.11 24.10
CA MET A 474 3.07 14.98 25.09
C MET A 474 2.67 14.04 26.23
N LEU A 475 1.44 14.13 26.73
CA LEU A 475 0.92 13.23 27.76
C LEU A 475 0.92 11.77 27.27
N LEU A 476 0.43 11.52 26.05
CA LEU A 476 0.40 10.19 25.45
C LEU A 476 1.81 9.64 25.23
N PHE A 477 2.73 10.47 24.75
CA PHE A 477 4.12 10.07 24.55
C PHE A 477 4.82 9.77 25.88
N ALA A 478 4.61 10.59 26.91
CA ALA A 478 5.11 10.33 28.26
C ALA A 478 4.52 9.02 28.83
N SER A 479 3.23 8.80 28.64
CA SER A 479 2.58 7.54 29.02
C SER A 479 3.12 6.33 28.27
N TYR A 480 3.47 6.47 26.99
CA TYR A 480 4.14 5.42 26.23
C TYR A 480 5.52 5.11 26.81
N LEU A 481 6.30 6.14 27.16
CA LEU A 481 7.62 5.97 27.74
C LEU A 481 7.56 5.31 29.13
N SER A 482 6.54 5.60 29.93
CA SER A 482 6.37 5.06 31.29
C SER A 482 6.00 3.57 31.34
N ILE A 483 5.59 2.95 30.23
CA ILE A 483 5.23 1.53 30.22
C ILE A 483 6.43 0.70 30.73
N ASP A 484 6.17 -0.06 31.80
CA ASP A 484 7.11 -0.99 32.43
C ASP A 484 8.39 -0.32 32.97
N THR A 485 8.30 0.96 33.36
CA THR A 485 9.41 1.70 34.01
C THR A 485 9.22 1.91 35.52
N PHE A 486 7.98 2.00 35.99
CA PHE A 486 7.64 2.10 37.41
C PHE A 486 6.27 1.47 37.68
N SER A 487 6.01 1.08 38.94
CA SER A 487 4.74 0.49 39.36
C SER A 487 3.61 1.52 39.34
N GLY A 488 2.48 1.16 38.73
CA GLY A 488 1.33 2.05 38.60
C GLY A 488 1.34 2.92 37.34
N PHE A 489 2.22 2.63 36.37
CA PHE A 489 2.23 3.31 35.08
C PHE A 489 0.88 3.21 34.34
N THR A 490 0.09 2.18 34.65
CA THR A 490 -1.24 1.95 34.09
C THR A 490 -2.25 3.06 34.39
N VAL A 491 -2.10 3.82 35.49
CA VAL A 491 -2.94 5.00 35.76
C VAL A 491 -2.72 6.08 34.71
N LEU A 492 -1.46 6.42 34.45
CA LEU A 492 -1.10 7.41 33.43
C LEU A 492 -1.57 6.95 32.04
N MET A 493 -1.44 5.65 31.76
CA MET A 493 -1.94 5.03 30.52
C MET A 493 -3.46 5.11 30.38
N PHE A 494 -4.21 4.83 31.44
CA PHE A 494 -5.67 4.89 31.42
C PHE A 494 -6.18 6.32 31.23
N VAL A 495 -5.61 7.28 31.96
CA VAL A 495 -5.92 8.71 31.81
C VAL A 495 -5.58 9.19 30.40
N GLY A 496 -4.40 8.81 29.89
CA GLY A 496 -3.99 9.09 28.52
C GLY A 496 -4.97 8.52 27.49
N LEU A 497 -5.37 7.25 27.65
CA LEU A 497 -6.33 6.59 26.76
C LEU A 497 -7.70 7.28 26.73
N LEU A 498 -8.24 7.68 27.88
CA LEU A 498 -9.51 8.41 27.93
C LEU A 498 -9.42 9.75 27.20
N ILE A 499 -8.34 10.49 27.42
CA ILE A 499 -8.09 11.78 26.73
C ILE A 499 -7.89 11.56 25.23
N ALA A 500 -7.20 10.49 24.82
CA ALA A 500 -7.03 10.11 23.42
C ALA A 500 -8.38 9.83 22.75
N ILE A 501 -9.22 9.01 23.38
CA ILE A 501 -10.57 8.69 22.86
C ILE A 501 -11.38 9.97 22.69
N TYR A 502 -11.39 10.83 23.71
CA TYR A 502 -12.08 12.12 23.63
C TYR A 502 -11.53 13.01 22.49
N GLY A 503 -10.21 13.12 22.37
CA GLY A 503 -9.55 13.90 21.31
C GLY A 503 -9.75 13.35 19.90
N LEU A 504 -10.05 12.06 19.73
CA LEU A 504 -10.42 11.49 18.43
C LEU A 504 -11.77 12.03 17.95
N PHE A 505 -12.76 12.14 18.85
CA PHE A 505 -14.09 12.66 18.53
C PHE A 505 -14.10 14.19 18.45
N ASP A 506 -13.53 14.87 19.46
CA ASP A 506 -13.44 16.34 19.53
C ASP A 506 -11.98 16.80 19.58
N PRO A 507 -11.33 16.95 18.42
CA PRO A 507 -9.94 17.40 18.35
C PRO A 507 -9.76 18.87 18.78
N ALA A 508 -10.85 19.65 18.89
CA ALA A 508 -10.82 21.03 19.37
C ALA A 508 -11.02 21.15 20.89
N LEU A 509 -11.39 20.05 21.56
CA LEU A 509 -11.61 19.96 23.01
C LEU A 509 -12.50 21.11 23.52
N GLY A 510 -13.73 21.18 22.98
CA GLY A 510 -14.80 22.06 23.44
C GLY A 510 -14.88 23.46 22.82
N SER A 511 -14.09 23.79 21.79
CA SER A 511 -14.07 25.15 21.22
C SER A 511 -15.35 25.56 20.47
N ARG A 512 -16.18 24.60 20.03
CA ARG A 512 -17.33 24.88 19.14
C ARG A 512 -18.53 25.54 19.84
N ARG A 513 -18.65 25.43 21.17
CA ARG A 513 -19.80 26.01 21.91
C ARG A 513 -19.65 27.48 22.30
N ALA A 514 -18.44 28.04 22.28
CA ALA A 514 -18.24 29.43 22.68
C ALA A 514 -18.66 30.44 21.58
N SER A 515 -18.61 30.06 20.30
CA SER A 515 -18.94 30.96 19.19
C SER A 515 -20.44 31.07 18.91
N GLU A 516 -21.24 30.05 19.18
CA GLU A 516 -22.70 30.10 18.98
C GLU A 516 -23.41 30.96 20.03
N VAL A 517 -22.92 30.99 21.27
CA VAL A 517 -23.52 31.78 22.35
C VAL A 517 -23.26 33.28 22.19
N SER A 518 -22.15 33.68 21.55
CA SER A 518 -21.84 35.10 21.30
C SER A 518 -22.66 35.72 20.16
N ASN A 519 -23.17 34.93 19.22
CA ASN A 519 -23.98 35.44 18.10
C ASN A 519 -25.49 35.51 18.43
N GLN A 520 -25.94 34.92 19.54
CA GLN A 520 -27.32 35.06 20.01
C GLN A 520 -27.53 36.23 20.99
N SER A 521 -26.46 36.88 21.47
CA SER A 521 -26.54 38.04 22.36
C SER A 521 -26.52 39.39 21.66
N VAL A 522 -26.54 39.42 20.32
CA VAL A 522 -26.68 40.64 19.52
C VAL A 522 -27.75 40.38 18.46
N SER A 523 -29.01 40.40 18.86
CA SER A 523 -30.18 40.52 17.99
C SER A 523 -31.23 41.34 18.69
#